data_AF-A0A419DHN9-F1
#
_entry.id   AF-A0A419DHN9-F1
#
_cell.length_a   1.000
_cell.length_b   1.000
_cell.length_c   1.000
_cell.angle_alpha   90.00
_cell.angle_beta   90.00
_cell.angle_gamma   90.00
#
_symmetry.space_group_name_H-M   'P 1'
#
loop_
_entity.id
_entity.type
_entity.pdbx_description
1 polymer ?
#
loop_
_entity_poly.entity_id
_entity_poly.type
_entity_poly.pdbx_seq_one_letter_code
_entity_poly.pdbx_strand_id
1 'polypeptide(L)'
;MTLLATISILLLLLLPSACARSDGSFGIYLADSGEQVISLEHIKAYHSLDYSLELTPKGIEKWNSFQTSTTIPKLAQSLYQRDFILKINGTEVCRGKFYSLVSSSTYDGIVIMDSIMKLDSTHTAIKLDFGYPPGFSLSTTPSDEGRITSELEQYFSGKHLLVADKGWWFPS
;
A
#
# COMPACT_ATOMS: atom_id res chain seq x y z
N MET A 1 44.58 -12.49 -26.66
CA MET A 1 43.69 -11.51 -25.99
C MET A 1 42.21 -11.69 -26.33
N THR A 2 41.78 -12.86 -26.82
CA THR A 2 40.39 -13.11 -27.27
C THR A 2 39.60 -14.05 -26.36
N LEU A 3 40.25 -14.78 -25.45
CA LEU A 3 39.60 -15.76 -24.57
C LEU A 3 38.98 -15.15 -23.30
N LEU A 4 39.50 -14.02 -22.84
CA LEU A 4 38.99 -13.33 -21.63
C LEU A 4 37.72 -12.51 -21.92
N ALA A 5 37.55 -12.02 -23.16
CA ALA A 5 36.39 -11.25 -23.56
C ALA A 5 35.12 -12.12 -23.69
N THR A 6 35.25 -13.39 -24.08
CA THR A 6 34.11 -14.29 -24.25
C THR A 6 33.53 -14.78 -22.93
N ILE A 7 34.35 -14.93 -21.89
CA ILE A 7 33.88 -15.32 -20.54
C ILE A 7 33.08 -14.20 -19.86
N SER A 8 33.45 -12.93 -20.06
CA SER A 8 32.68 -11.80 -19.50
C SER A 8 31.28 -11.65 -20.11
N ILE A 9 31.13 -11.93 -21.40
CA ILE A 9 29.83 -11.84 -22.08
C ILE A 9 28.89 -12.97 -21.62
N LEU A 10 29.43 -14.17 -21.36
CA LEU A 10 28.65 -15.31 -20.88
C LEU A 10 28.18 -15.13 -19.41
N LEU A 11 28.96 -14.42 -18.59
CA LEU A 11 28.60 -14.14 -17.19
C LEU A 11 27.49 -13.09 -17.06
N LEU A 12 27.40 -12.14 -18.00
CA LEU A 12 26.34 -11.13 -18.07
C LEU A 12 24.97 -11.70 -18.49
N LEU A 13 24.95 -12.86 -19.17
CA LEU A 13 23.73 -13.59 -19.53
C LEU A 13 23.19 -14.49 -18.40
N LEU A 14 23.97 -14.68 -17.33
CA LEU A 14 23.58 -15.43 -16.13
C LEU A 14 23.12 -14.53 -14.99
N LEU A 15 22.96 -13.22 -15.21
CA LEU A 15 22.17 -12.41 -14.30
C LEU A 15 20.76 -13.00 -14.34
N PRO A 16 20.25 -13.59 -13.24
CA PRO A 16 18.82 -13.80 -13.16
C PRO A 16 18.25 -12.40 -13.35
N SER A 17 17.54 -12.21 -14.47
CA SER A 17 16.59 -11.14 -14.55
C SER A 17 15.59 -11.45 -13.46
N ALA A 18 15.88 -11.01 -12.24
CA ALA A 18 14.89 -10.74 -11.23
C ALA A 18 14.09 -9.54 -11.72
N CYS A 19 13.50 -9.65 -12.91
CA CYS A 19 12.11 -9.30 -13.07
C CYS A 19 11.44 -10.06 -11.93
N ALA A 20 11.24 -9.36 -10.81
CA ALA A 20 10.25 -9.71 -9.84
C ALA A 20 8.98 -9.88 -10.65
N ARG A 21 8.74 -11.12 -11.07
CA ARG A 21 7.45 -11.58 -11.55
C ARG A 21 6.59 -11.24 -10.36
N SER A 22 5.82 -10.15 -10.46
CA SER A 22 4.79 -9.85 -9.48
C SER A 22 3.84 -11.02 -9.63
N ASP A 23 4.11 -12.09 -8.88
CA ASP A 23 3.16 -13.17 -8.69
C ASP A 23 1.88 -12.46 -8.36
N GLY A 24 0.87 -12.62 -9.22
CA GLY A 24 -0.36 -11.86 -9.18
C GLY A 24 -0.97 -11.94 -7.79
N SER A 25 -0.62 -10.98 -6.94
CA SER A 25 -0.92 -10.91 -5.52
C SER A 25 -1.08 -9.44 -5.18
N PHE A 26 -1.58 -9.16 -4.00
CA PHE A 26 -1.82 -7.81 -3.52
C PHE A 26 -0.54 -6.96 -3.55
N GLY A 27 -0.68 -5.73 -4.04
CA GLY A 27 0.36 -4.71 -3.91
C GLY A 27 -0.16 -3.29 -4.04
N ILE A 28 0.50 -2.39 -3.31
CA ILE A 28 0.36 -0.94 -3.44
C ILE A 28 1.63 -0.42 -4.10
N TYR A 29 1.47 0.29 -5.22
CA TYR A 29 2.57 0.75 -6.06
C TYR A 29 2.53 2.26 -6.20
N LEU A 30 3.71 2.89 -6.31
CA LEU A 30 3.82 4.28 -6.73
C LEU A 30 3.42 4.40 -8.19
N ALA A 31 2.50 5.32 -8.50
CA ALA A 31 1.95 5.45 -9.85
C ALA A 31 2.97 5.98 -10.86
N ASP A 32 3.95 6.76 -10.41
CA ASP A 32 4.97 7.40 -11.23
C ASP A 32 6.14 6.46 -11.56
N SER A 33 6.64 5.70 -10.58
CA SER A 33 7.82 4.83 -10.74
C SER A 33 7.48 3.35 -10.91
N GLY A 34 6.26 2.93 -10.55
CA GLY A 34 5.89 1.53 -10.45
C GLY A 34 6.55 0.78 -9.27
N GLU A 35 7.27 1.48 -8.39
CA GLU A 35 7.88 0.88 -7.21
C GLU A 35 6.80 0.33 -6.26
N GLN A 36 6.99 -0.90 -5.79
CA GLN A 36 6.09 -1.50 -4.82
C GLN A 36 6.37 -0.96 -3.40
N VAL A 37 5.37 -0.30 -2.82
CA VAL A 37 5.41 0.26 -1.46
C VAL A 37 5.09 -0.84 -0.45
N ILE A 38 3.98 -1.55 -0.65
CA ILE A 38 3.50 -2.65 0.20
C ILE A 38 3.11 -3.82 -0.71
N SER A 39 3.28 -5.04 -0.21
CA SER A 39 2.97 -6.31 -0.89
C SER A 39 2.26 -7.22 0.10
N LEU A 40 1.72 -8.36 -0.36
CA LEU A 40 1.04 -9.31 0.53
C LEU A 40 1.90 -9.77 1.71
N GLU A 41 3.20 -10.01 1.52
CA GLU A 41 4.11 -10.46 2.59
C GLU A 41 4.33 -9.41 3.70
N HIS A 42 3.99 -8.15 3.41
CA HIS A 42 4.06 -7.05 4.37
C HIS A 42 2.79 -6.94 5.23
N ILE A 43 1.74 -7.72 4.93
CA ILE A 43 0.43 -7.61 5.57
C ILE A 43 0.21 -8.77 6.53
N LYS A 44 -0.16 -8.43 7.76
CA LYS A 44 -0.56 -9.37 8.81
C LYS A 44 -2.07 -9.62 8.79
N ALA A 45 -2.87 -8.57 8.61
CA ALA A 45 -4.33 -8.66 8.59
C ALA A 45 -4.94 -7.49 7.81
N TYR A 46 -6.14 -7.71 7.28
CA TYR A 46 -7.02 -6.67 6.76
C TYR A 46 -8.26 -6.57 7.63
N HIS A 47 -8.51 -5.40 8.21
CA HIS A 47 -9.66 -5.12 9.06
C HIS A 47 -10.74 -4.44 8.20
N SER A 48 -11.84 -5.14 7.94
CA SER A 48 -12.84 -4.65 6.98
C SER A 48 -13.72 -3.53 7.52
N LEU A 49 -13.80 -3.35 8.84
CA LEU A 49 -14.63 -2.31 9.47
C LEU A 49 -14.11 -0.90 9.19
N ASP A 50 -12.78 -0.73 9.20
CA ASP A 50 -12.12 0.57 9.06
C ASP A 50 -11.18 0.63 7.86
N TYR A 51 -11.21 -0.40 7.00
CA TYR A 51 -10.38 -0.54 5.80
C TYR A 51 -8.88 -0.41 6.08
N SER A 52 -8.43 -0.92 7.23
CA SER A 52 -7.03 -0.86 7.63
C SER A 52 -6.26 -2.15 7.28
N LEU A 53 -5.00 -1.96 6.93
CA LEU A 53 -4.02 -3.02 6.68
C LEU A 53 -3.04 -3.03 7.86
N GLU A 54 -3.16 -4.03 8.72
CA GLU A 54 -2.17 -4.28 9.76
C GLU A 54 -0.91 -4.87 9.14
N LEU A 55 0.24 -4.27 9.41
CA LEU A 55 1.51 -4.66 8.81
C LEU A 55 2.28 -5.64 9.69
N THR A 56 3.05 -6.52 9.05
CA THR A 56 4.09 -7.32 9.73
C THR A 56 5.26 -6.42 10.13
N PRO A 57 6.19 -6.87 11.01
CA PRO A 57 7.41 -6.12 11.29
C PRO A 57 8.20 -5.73 10.03
N LYS A 58 8.29 -6.65 9.05
CA LYS A 58 8.91 -6.38 7.74
C LYS A 58 8.13 -5.31 6.96
N GLY A 59 6.79 -5.33 7.03
CA GLY A 59 5.94 -4.30 6.43
C GLY A 59 6.15 -2.92 7.05
N ILE A 60 6.28 -2.84 8.38
CA ILE A 60 6.61 -1.60 9.10
C ILE A 60 7.98 -1.07 8.68
N GLU A 61 8.99 -1.92 8.60
CA GLU A 61 10.32 -1.53 8.12
C GLU A 61 10.28 -1.00 6.69
N LYS A 62 9.55 -1.68 5.79
CA LYS A 62 9.39 -1.25 4.39
C LYS A 62 8.66 0.09 4.32
N TRP A 63 7.55 0.26 5.04
CA TRP A 63 6.83 1.54 5.10
C TRP A 63 7.73 2.68 5.60
N ASN A 64 8.45 2.43 6.69
CA ASN A 64 9.34 3.40 7.32
C ASN A 64 10.56 3.73 6.45
N SER A 65 10.95 2.87 5.50
CA SER A 65 12.04 3.16 4.56
C SER A 65 11.75 4.36 3.65
N PHE A 66 10.46 4.70 3.45
CA PHE A 66 10.03 5.90 2.73
C PHE A 66 10.01 7.16 3.62
N GLN A 67 10.28 7.02 4.92
CA GLN A 67 10.35 8.14 5.86
C GLN A 67 11.80 8.57 6.04
N THR A 68 12.26 9.46 5.17
CA THR A 68 13.67 9.84 4.99
C THR A 68 14.24 10.77 6.08
N SER A 69 13.44 11.18 7.07
CA SER A 69 13.87 12.12 8.10
C SER A 69 13.44 11.69 9.50
N THR A 70 14.32 11.94 10.48
CA THR A 70 14.13 11.65 11.91
C THR A 70 13.64 12.86 12.71
N THR A 71 13.65 14.06 12.12
CA THR A 71 13.34 15.31 12.85
C THR A 71 12.26 16.14 12.16
N ILE A 72 12.38 16.37 10.84
CA ILE A 72 11.41 17.13 10.05
C ILE A 72 11.13 16.37 8.75
N PRO A 73 9.90 15.90 8.49
CA PRO A 73 9.58 15.15 7.28
C PRO A 73 9.97 15.95 6.03
N LYS A 74 10.87 15.38 5.21
CA LYS A 74 11.14 15.92 3.87
C LYS A 74 10.00 15.49 2.97
N LEU A 75 8.92 16.26 2.95
CA LEU A 75 7.67 15.91 2.26
C LEU A 75 7.88 15.51 0.79
N ALA A 76 8.77 16.23 0.07
CA ALA A 76 9.09 15.93 -1.32
C ALA A 76 9.83 14.59 -1.54
N GLN A 77 10.37 13.99 -0.47
CA GLN A 77 11.11 12.74 -0.49
C GLN A 77 10.36 11.61 0.25
N SER A 78 9.13 11.86 0.70
CA SER A 78 8.29 10.84 1.34
C SER A 78 7.18 10.39 0.40
N LEU A 79 6.27 9.55 0.92
CA LEU A 79 5.06 9.16 0.20
C LEU A 79 4.07 10.32 0.05
N TYR A 80 4.18 11.38 0.84
CA TYR A 80 3.20 12.45 0.93
C TYR A 80 2.80 13.02 -0.44
N GLN A 81 1.49 13.06 -0.69
CA GLN A 81 0.84 13.56 -1.92
C GLN A 81 1.16 12.78 -3.20
N ARG A 82 1.95 11.71 -3.13
CA ARG A 82 2.21 10.84 -4.28
C ARG A 82 1.00 9.97 -4.58
N ASP A 83 0.81 9.71 -5.87
CA ASP A 83 -0.27 8.85 -6.33
C ASP A 83 0.12 7.39 -6.21
N PHE A 84 -0.84 6.54 -5.83
CA PHE A 84 -0.68 5.11 -5.77
C PHE A 84 -1.65 4.38 -6.68
N ILE A 85 -1.28 3.14 -7.02
CA ILE A 85 -2.14 2.17 -7.69
C ILE A 85 -2.21 0.94 -6.79
N LEU A 86 -3.41 0.52 -6.41
CA LEU A 86 -3.65 -0.75 -5.74
C LEU A 86 -3.94 -1.81 -6.78
N LYS A 87 -3.21 -2.93 -6.73
CA LYS A 87 -3.42 -4.07 -7.62
C LYS A 87 -3.65 -5.35 -6.85
N ILE A 88 -4.54 -6.18 -7.39
CA ILE A 88 -4.76 -7.56 -6.98
C ILE A 88 -4.61 -8.42 -8.22
N ASN A 89 -3.79 -9.47 -8.14
CA ASN A 89 -3.57 -10.38 -9.27
C ASN A 89 -3.11 -9.66 -10.56
N GLY A 90 -2.33 -8.58 -10.40
CA GLY A 90 -1.87 -7.73 -11.51
C GLY A 90 -2.94 -6.79 -12.10
N THR A 91 -4.19 -6.93 -11.68
CA THR A 91 -5.31 -6.07 -12.10
C THR A 91 -5.40 -4.86 -11.18
N GLU A 92 -5.56 -3.67 -11.77
CA GLU A 92 -5.78 -2.44 -11.03
C GLU A 92 -7.17 -2.44 -10.40
N VAL A 93 -7.21 -2.32 -9.07
CA VAL A 93 -8.44 -2.26 -8.29
C VAL A 93 -8.88 -0.81 -8.12
N CYS A 94 -7.92 0.06 -7.77
CA CYS A 94 -8.15 1.48 -7.59
C CYS A 94 -6.85 2.31 -7.71
N ARG A 95 -7.06 3.62 -7.82
CA ARG A 95 -6.02 4.66 -7.70
C ARG A 95 -6.36 5.58 -6.55
N GLY A 96 -5.33 6.13 -5.94
CA GLY A 96 -5.52 7.08 -4.86
C GLY A 96 -4.26 7.85 -4.56
N LYS A 97 -4.26 8.49 -3.40
CA LYS A 97 -3.16 9.35 -2.97
C LYS A 97 -2.69 9.01 -1.56
N PHE A 98 -1.39 9.04 -1.34
CA PHE A 98 -0.83 9.03 0.01
C PHE A 98 -1.08 10.39 0.67
N TYR A 99 -1.78 10.37 1.80
CA TYR A 99 -2.32 11.57 2.44
C TYR A 99 -1.84 11.71 3.88
N SER A 100 -1.90 12.92 4.42
CA SER A 100 -1.65 13.19 5.84
C SER A 100 -2.32 14.50 6.26
N LEU A 101 -2.71 14.57 7.53
CA LEU A 101 -3.37 15.71 8.16
C LEU A 101 -2.58 17.03 8.17
N VAL A 102 -1.30 16.99 7.79
CA VAL A 102 -0.52 18.22 7.55
C VAL A 102 -1.08 19.05 6.38
N SER A 103 -1.93 18.46 5.55
CA SER A 103 -2.66 19.17 4.51
C SER A 103 -4.03 19.62 5.01
N SER A 104 -4.32 20.92 4.96
CA SER A 104 -5.67 21.45 5.17
C SER A 104 -6.57 21.33 3.93
N SER A 105 -6.07 20.72 2.85
CA SER A 105 -6.88 20.48 1.65
C SER A 105 -7.93 19.40 1.91
N THR A 106 -9.05 19.46 1.21
CA THR A 106 -9.89 18.28 1.02
C THR A 106 -9.33 17.47 -0.15
N TYR A 107 -9.56 16.16 -0.14
CA TYR A 107 -9.27 15.30 -1.28
C TYR A 107 -10.49 14.46 -1.58
N ASP A 108 -10.90 14.49 -2.83
CA ASP A 108 -12.02 13.71 -3.33
C ASP A 108 -11.47 12.52 -4.13
N GLY A 109 -11.51 11.34 -3.51
CA GLY A 109 -10.89 10.12 -4.01
C GLY A 109 -10.31 9.26 -2.88
N ILE A 110 -9.70 8.13 -3.21
CA ILE A 110 -9.18 7.19 -2.21
C ILE A 110 -7.84 7.70 -1.66
N VAL A 111 -7.67 7.64 -0.35
CA VAL A 111 -6.43 8.01 0.32
C VAL A 111 -5.88 6.88 1.17
N ILE A 112 -4.56 6.81 1.27
CA ILE A 112 -3.89 6.10 2.36
C ILE A 112 -3.44 7.14 3.37
N MET A 113 -4.02 7.09 4.57
CA MET A 113 -3.81 8.09 5.62
C MET A 113 -2.44 7.99 6.28
N ASP A 114 -2.03 9.09 6.91
CA ASP A 114 -0.83 9.21 7.75
C ASP A 114 0.48 8.76 7.09
N SER A 115 0.59 9.00 5.78
CA SER A 115 1.73 8.65 4.92
C SER A 115 3.08 9.28 5.29
N ILE A 116 3.14 10.19 6.26
CA ILE A 116 4.37 10.79 6.78
C ILE A 116 4.75 10.26 8.17
N MET A 117 3.87 9.46 8.79
CA MET A 117 4.09 8.93 10.13
C MET A 117 4.89 7.64 10.04
N LYS A 118 5.87 7.51 10.93
CA LYS A 118 6.53 6.23 11.14
C LYS A 118 5.62 5.33 11.94
N LEU A 119 5.56 4.07 11.52
CA LEU A 119 4.88 3.00 12.23
C LEU A 119 5.83 2.38 13.26
N ASP A 120 5.28 1.87 14.35
CA ASP A 120 6.02 1.21 15.43
C ASP A 120 5.21 0.05 16.00
N SER A 121 5.65 -0.53 17.13
CA SER A 121 4.95 -1.67 17.74
C SER A 121 3.57 -1.33 18.33
N THR A 122 3.23 -0.05 18.44
CA THR A 122 1.93 0.45 18.94
C THR A 122 1.04 0.98 17.82
N HIS A 123 1.62 1.42 16.70
CA HIS A 123 0.92 1.86 15.50
C HIS A 123 1.41 1.04 14.31
N THR A 124 0.71 -0.06 14.02
CA THR A 124 1.15 -1.08 13.04
C THR A 124 0.35 -1.07 11.75
N ALA A 125 -0.68 -0.22 11.63
CA ALA A 125 -1.63 -0.26 10.52
C ALA A 125 -1.57 1.00 9.65
N ILE A 126 -1.83 0.81 8.36
CA ILE A 126 -2.13 1.90 7.42
C ILE A 126 -3.61 1.82 7.05
N LYS A 127 -4.26 2.97 6.86
CA LYS A 127 -5.70 3.03 6.64
C LYS A 127 -6.05 3.56 5.25
N LEU A 128 -6.98 2.90 4.58
CA LEU A 128 -7.61 3.42 3.37
C LEU A 128 -8.88 4.20 3.74
N ASP A 129 -9.06 5.38 3.16
CA ASP A 129 -10.28 6.18 3.32
C ASP A 129 -10.80 6.62 1.94
N PHE A 130 -12.14 6.71 1.80
CA PHE A 130 -12.83 7.16 0.58
C PHE A 130 -13.13 8.65 0.66
N GLY A 131 -12.08 9.44 0.52
CA GLY A 131 -12.11 10.89 0.61
C GLY A 131 -11.54 11.41 1.94
N TYR A 132 -11.11 12.67 1.91
CA TYR A 132 -10.68 13.39 3.10
C TYR A 132 -11.30 14.81 3.13
N PRO A 133 -11.94 15.22 4.25
CA PRO A 133 -12.19 14.45 5.48
C PRO A 133 -13.09 13.23 5.22
N PRO A 134 -13.14 12.23 6.14
CA PRO A 134 -13.96 11.04 5.94
C PRO A 134 -15.41 11.39 5.62
N GLY A 135 -15.98 10.73 4.61
CA GLY A 135 -17.33 11.02 4.10
C GLY A 135 -17.42 12.20 3.12
N PHE A 136 -16.31 12.89 2.84
CA PHE A 136 -16.21 13.87 1.77
C PHE A 136 -15.75 13.19 0.48
N SER A 137 -16.69 12.66 -0.31
CA SER A 137 -16.40 12.30 -1.70
C SER A 137 -17.51 12.78 -2.64
N LEU A 138 -17.11 13.51 -3.67
CA LEU A 138 -17.96 14.03 -4.74
C LEU A 138 -17.82 13.17 -6.02
N SER A 139 -16.72 12.44 -6.19
CA SER A 139 -16.40 11.66 -7.40
C SER A 139 -16.24 10.16 -7.18
N THR A 140 -15.97 9.69 -5.95
CA THR A 140 -16.07 8.26 -5.64
C THR A 140 -17.53 7.94 -5.43
N THR A 141 -18.14 7.21 -6.35
CA THR A 141 -19.53 6.82 -6.16
C THR A 141 -19.60 5.74 -5.06
N PRO A 142 -20.72 5.62 -4.33
CA PRO A 142 -20.93 4.48 -3.43
C PRO A 142 -20.75 3.12 -4.11
N SER A 143 -20.95 3.07 -5.44
CA SER A 143 -20.69 1.89 -6.26
C SER A 143 -19.20 1.57 -6.39
N ASP A 144 -18.33 2.58 -6.47
CA ASP A 144 -16.88 2.39 -6.55
C ASP A 144 -16.31 1.96 -5.21
N GLU A 145 -16.73 2.60 -4.12
CA GLU A 145 -16.37 2.18 -2.75
C GLU A 145 -16.78 0.73 -2.52
N GLY A 146 -18.06 0.38 -2.75
CA GLY A 146 -18.58 -0.96 -2.55
C GLY A 146 -17.87 -2.03 -3.39
N ARG A 147 -17.50 -1.70 -4.64
CA ARG A 147 -16.71 -2.60 -5.49
C ARG A 147 -15.32 -2.85 -4.89
N ILE A 148 -14.62 -1.79 -4.51
CA ILE A 148 -13.25 -1.88 -4.00
C ILE A 148 -13.21 -2.64 -2.67
N THR A 149 -14.11 -2.32 -1.74
CA THR A 149 -14.18 -3.01 -0.44
C THR A 149 -14.53 -4.48 -0.62
N SER A 150 -15.48 -4.81 -1.50
CA SER A 150 -15.81 -6.21 -1.83
C SER A 150 -14.62 -6.98 -2.42
N GLU A 151 -13.87 -6.37 -3.35
CA GLU A 151 -12.68 -6.99 -3.94
C GLU A 151 -11.60 -7.26 -2.89
N LEU A 152 -11.36 -6.31 -1.97
CA LEU A 152 -10.39 -6.47 -0.88
C LEU A 152 -10.85 -7.56 0.10
N GLU A 153 -12.10 -7.54 0.53
CA GLU A 153 -12.65 -8.55 1.45
C GLU A 153 -12.57 -9.96 0.85
N GLN A 154 -13.00 -10.12 -0.40
CA GLN A 154 -12.92 -11.41 -1.09
C GLN A 154 -11.48 -11.91 -1.17
N TYR A 155 -10.54 -11.03 -1.53
CA TYR A 155 -9.13 -11.38 -1.64
C TYR A 155 -8.53 -11.79 -0.30
N PHE A 156 -8.68 -10.97 0.75
CA PHE A 156 -8.09 -11.25 2.07
C PHE A 156 -8.77 -12.40 2.79
N SER A 157 -10.08 -12.63 2.55
CA SER A 157 -10.79 -13.83 3.01
C SER A 157 -10.17 -15.09 2.41
N GLY A 158 -9.93 -15.09 1.09
CA GLY A 158 -9.27 -16.19 0.39
C GLY A 158 -7.80 -16.43 0.80
N LYS A 159 -7.18 -15.47 1.50
CA LYS A 159 -5.84 -15.61 2.10
C LYS A 159 -5.86 -15.92 3.60
N HIS A 160 -7.03 -16.03 4.23
CA HIS A 160 -7.20 -16.16 5.67
C HIS A 160 -6.56 -15.00 6.47
N LEU A 161 -6.56 -13.79 5.89
CA LEU A 161 -6.03 -12.56 6.51
C LEU A 161 -7.15 -11.54 6.80
N LEU A 162 -8.40 -11.85 6.45
CA LEU A 162 -9.54 -11.00 6.75
C LEU A 162 -9.90 -11.10 8.23
N VAL A 163 -9.95 -9.95 8.90
CA VAL A 163 -10.53 -9.78 10.23
C VAL A 163 -11.83 -9.02 10.06
N ALA A 164 -12.92 -9.78 10.00
CA ALA A 164 -14.26 -9.23 10.11
C ALA A 164 -14.56 -9.08 11.60
N ASP A 165 -14.43 -7.87 12.13
CA ASP A 165 -14.71 -7.66 13.54
C ASP A 165 -16.20 -7.93 13.80
N LYS A 166 -16.50 -8.84 14.74
CA LYS A 166 -17.88 -9.03 15.20
C LYS A 166 -18.21 -7.76 15.98
N GLY A 167 -19.06 -6.91 15.41
CA GLY A 167 -19.49 -5.65 16.01
C GLY A 167 -19.59 -5.76 17.53
N TRP A 168 -18.90 -4.84 18.20
CA TRP A 168 -18.85 -4.77 19.65
C TRP A 168 -20.28 -4.72 20.20
N TRP A 169 -20.69 -5.80 20.88
CA TRP A 169 -21.90 -5.83 21.69
C TRP A 169 -21.61 -4.97 22.93
N PHE A 170 -22.31 -3.84 23.09
CA PHE A 170 -22.37 -3.16 24.37
C PHE A 170 -23.38 -3.92 25.26
N PRO A 171 -22.99 -4.57 26.37
CA PRO A 171 -23.95 -4.86 27.41
C PRO A 171 -24.30 -3.52 28.07
N SER A 172 -25.56 -3.13 27.91
CA SER A 172 -26.24 -2.12 28.74
C SER A 172 -26.22 -2.53 30.21
#